data_AF-A0A2G5VXP5-F1
#
_entry.id   AF-A0A2G5VXP5-F1
#
_cell.length_a   1.000
_cell.length_b   1.000
_cell.length_c   1.000
_cell.angle_alpha   90.00
_cell.angle_beta   90.00
_cell.angle_gamma   90.00
#
_symmetry.space_group_name_H-M   'P 1'
#
loop_
_entity.id
_entity.type
_entity.pdbx_description
1 polymer ?
#
loop_
_entity_poly.entity_id
_entity_poly.type
_entity_poly.pdbx_seq_one_letter_code
_entity_poly.pdbx_strand_id
1 'polypeptide(L)'
;MSPSSVILFMILVAPIILLLIVALFWRKARTILLVLAIVVASIETFYVMYKQESSLQEWYEHEDIVNAYLEKTYPEDDWVSRHATRSAFSRAGVEVIFIDELEVVYMYIVKDGVVNLVGYSSEEGYENPKRSE
;
A
#
# COMPACT_ATOMS: atom_id res chain seq x y z
N MET A 1 5.01 -13.94 2.15
CA MET A 1 5.65 -12.65 2.49
C MET A 1 6.51 -12.24 1.30
N SER A 2 6.37 -11.02 0.80
CA SER A 2 7.25 -10.54 -0.27
C SER A 2 8.70 -10.48 0.25
N PRO A 3 9.72 -10.67 -0.61
CA PRO A 3 11.12 -10.50 -0.21
C PRO A 3 11.38 -9.15 0.46
N SER A 4 10.69 -8.09 0.00
CA SER A 4 10.73 -6.76 0.61
C SER A 4 10.20 -6.72 2.04
N SER A 5 9.18 -7.52 2.37
CA SER A 5 8.63 -7.61 3.74
C SER A 5 9.63 -8.27 4.69
N VAL A 6 10.35 -9.29 4.23
CA VAL A 6 11.36 -10.00 5.04
C VAL A 6 12.57 -9.08 5.31
N ILE A 7 13.01 -8.34 4.29
CA ILE A 7 14.10 -7.36 4.44
C ILE A 7 13.71 -6.26 5.43
N LEU A 8 12.49 -5.72 5.30
CA LEU A 8 11.98 -4.69 6.21
C LEU A 8 11.92 -5.22 7.66
N PHE A 9 11.43 -6.44 7.85
CA PHE A 9 11.39 -7.10 9.16
C PHE A 9 12.80 -7.27 9.75
N MET A 10 13.77 -7.72 8.96
CA MET A 10 15.15 -7.84 9.44
C MET A 10 15.75 -6.48 9.84
N ILE A 11 15.50 -5.43 9.05
CA ILE A 11 16.02 -4.08 9.33
C ILE A 11 15.44 -3.52 10.64
N LEU A 12 14.17 -3.79 10.95
CA LEU A 12 13.51 -3.30 12.16
C LEU A 12 13.86 -4.17 13.38
N VAL A 13 13.78 -5.49 13.26
CA VAL A 13 13.87 -6.38 14.42
C VAL A 13 15.31 -6.74 14.79
N ALA A 14 16.22 -6.87 13.81
CA ALA A 14 17.60 -7.30 14.09
C ALA A 14 18.37 -6.32 14.99
N PRO A 15 18.28 -4.99 14.84
CA PRO A 15 18.93 -4.03 15.74
C PRO A 15 18.45 -4.16 17.20
N ILE A 16 17.14 -4.34 17.39
CA ILE A 16 16.56 -4.53 18.73
C ILE A 16 17.07 -5.83 19.36
N ILE A 17 17.06 -6.94 18.63
CA ILE A 17 17.59 -8.22 19.11
C ILE A 17 19.08 -8.08 19.46
N LEU A 18 19.87 -7.42 18.62
CA LEU A 18 21.30 -7.22 18.87
C LEU A 18 21.54 -6.41 20.15
N LEU A 19 20.77 -5.33 20.36
CA LEU A 19 20.85 -4.53 21.58
C LEU A 19 20.46 -5.34 22.83
N LEU A 20 19.43 -6.19 22.73
CA LEU A 20 19.02 -7.07 23.83
C LEU A 20 20.10 -8.11 24.15
N ILE A 21 20.70 -8.74 23.14
CA ILE A 21 21.79 -9.71 23.32
C ILE A 21 22.98 -9.02 23.99
N VAL A 22 23.43 -7.86 23.48
CA VAL A 22 24.56 -7.13 24.05
C VAL A 22 24.25 -6.69 25.49
N ALA A 23 23.01 -6.29 25.79
CA ALA A 23 22.58 -5.91 27.14
C ALA A 23 22.65 -7.07 28.15
N LEU A 24 22.49 -8.33 27.70
CA LEU A 24 22.63 -9.51 28.56
C LEU A 24 24.09 -9.74 29.00
N PHE A 25 25.05 -9.49 28.10
CA PHE A 25 26.48 -9.68 28.39
C PHE A 25 27.11 -8.47 29.09
N TRP A 26 26.62 -7.25 28.85
CA TRP A 26 27.24 -6.02 29.35
C TRP A 26 26.52 -5.41 30.55
N ARG A 27 26.69 -6.02 31.73
CA ARG A 27 25.99 -5.62 32.97
C ARG A 27 26.09 -4.12 33.34
N LYS A 28 27.23 -3.47 33.07
CA LYS A 28 27.45 -2.04 33.39
C LYS A 28 26.65 -1.09 32.49
N ALA A 29 26.45 -1.47 31.23
CA ALA A 29 25.74 -0.67 30.23
C ALA A 29 24.30 -1.17 29.98
N ARG A 30 23.88 -2.25 30.66
CA ARG A 30 22.59 -2.92 30.46
C ARG A 30 21.42 -1.95 30.44
N THR A 31 21.33 -1.04 31.41
CA THR A 31 20.23 -0.07 31.49
C THR A 31 20.22 0.87 30.28
N ILE A 32 21.37 1.38 29.85
CA ILE A 32 21.49 2.27 28.70
C ILE A 32 21.10 1.54 27.41
N LEU A 33 21.56 0.30 27.24
CA LEU A 33 21.24 -0.52 26.07
C LEU A 33 19.75 -0.88 26.00
N LEU A 34 19.10 -1.16 27.14
CA LEU A 34 17.67 -1.41 27.21
C LEU A 34 16.86 -0.14 26.89
N VAL A 35 17.27 1.01 27.42
CA VAL A 35 16.64 2.30 27.07
C VAL A 35 16.78 2.58 25.58
N LEU A 36 17.96 2.36 25.00
CA LEU A 36 18.19 2.52 23.57
C LEU A 36 17.30 1.58 22.75
N ALA A 37 17.17 0.31 23.15
CA ALA A 37 16.31 -0.66 22.48
C ALA A 37 14.84 -0.22 22.50
N ILE A 38 14.35 0.33 23.61
CA ILE A 38 12.98 0.87 23.72
C ILE A 38 12.80 2.08 22.79
N VAL A 39 13.78 3.00 22.76
CA VAL A 39 13.73 4.17 21.88
C VAL A 39 13.70 3.75 20.42
N VAL A 40 14.58 2.83 20.01
CA VAL A 40 14.60 2.28 18.64
C VAL A 40 13.27 1.63 18.30
N ALA A 41 12.75 0.75 19.15
CA ALA A 41 11.46 0.10 18.94
C ALA A 41 10.30 1.11 18.83
N SER A 42 10.34 2.18 19.61
CA SER A 42 9.32 3.24 19.57
C SER A 42 9.39 4.03 18.25
N ILE A 43 10.59 4.39 17.79
CA ILE A 43 10.81 5.07 16.51
C ILE A 43 10.34 4.20 15.34
N GLU A 44 10.67 2.91 15.36
CA GLU A 44 10.26 1.96 14.33
C GLU A 44 8.75 1.78 14.29
N THR A 45 8.11 1.66 15.46
CA THR A 45 6.65 1.58 15.56
C THR A 45 6.00 2.84 14.98
N PHE A 46 6.50 4.02 15.37
CA PHE A 46 6.02 5.29 14.82
C PHE A 46 6.19 5.37 13.30
N TYR A 47 7.35 4.95 12.78
CA TYR A 47 7.62 4.93 11.34
C TYR A 47 6.64 4.03 10.59
N VAL A 48 6.34 2.83 11.11
CA VAL A 48 5.39 1.90 10.48
C VAL A 48 3.98 2.48 10.47
N MET A 49 3.53 3.05 11.60
CA MET A 49 2.20 3.67 11.68
C MET A 49 2.06 4.86 10.72
N TYR A 50 3.04 5.78 10.75
CA TYR A 50 3.03 6.95 9.87
C TYR A 50 3.01 6.57 8.39
N LYS A 51 3.82 5.57 7.99
CA LYS A 51 3.88 5.11 6.61
C LYS A 51 2.58 4.47 6.14
N GLN A 52 1.90 3.73 7.03
CA GLN A 52 0.61 3.12 6.71
C GLN A 52 -0.46 4.21 6.53
N GLU A 53 -0.50 5.18 7.44
CA GLU A 53 -1.44 6.31 7.38
C GLU A 53 -1.22 7.17 6.13
N SER A 54 0.04 7.50 5.81
CA SER A 54 0.37 8.27 4.60
C SER A 54 -0.05 7.53 3.33
N SER A 55 0.11 6.20 3.28
CA SER A 55 -0.30 5.41 2.10
C SER A 55 -1.81 5.34 1.94
N LEU A 56 -2.57 5.32 3.04
CA LEU A 56 -4.03 5.36 2.99
C LEU A 56 -4.51 6.73 2.54
N GLN A 57 -3.90 7.81 3.06
CA GLN A 57 -4.23 9.16 2.63
C GLN A 57 -3.96 9.37 1.14
N GLU A 58 -2.78 8.97 0.65
CA GLU A 58 -2.44 9.05 -0.77
C GLU A 58 -3.44 8.27 -1.64
N TRP A 59 -3.91 7.12 -1.15
CA TRP A 59 -4.94 6.35 -1.83
C TRP A 59 -6.29 7.06 -1.90
N TYR A 60 -6.77 7.66 -0.79
CA TYR A 60 -8.01 8.43 -0.78
C TYR A 60 -7.96 9.64 -1.73
N GLU A 61 -6.84 10.36 -1.75
CA GLU A 61 -6.64 11.48 -2.68
C GLU A 61 -6.72 11.02 -4.14
N HIS A 62 -6.16 9.86 -4.47
CA HIS A 62 -6.24 9.29 -5.80
C HIS A 62 -7.63 8.75 -6.12
N GLU A 63 -8.32 8.14 -5.15
CA GLU A 63 -9.69 7.66 -5.28
C GLU A 63 -10.64 8.81 -5.67
N ASP A 64 -10.56 9.95 -4.98
CA ASP A 64 -11.39 11.12 -5.28
C ASP A 64 -11.16 11.64 -6.71
N ILE A 65 -9.90 11.71 -7.14
CA ILE A 65 -9.54 12.16 -8.50
C ILE A 65 -10.05 11.18 -9.56
N VAL A 66 -9.91 9.87 -9.31
CA VAL A 66 -10.39 8.82 -10.23
C VAL A 66 -11.91 8.85 -10.31
N ASN A 67 -12.62 8.95 -9.18
CA ASN A 67 -14.07 9.03 -9.16
C ASN A 67 -14.58 10.26 -9.92
N ALA A 68 -13.98 11.44 -9.72
CA ALA A 68 -14.33 12.63 -10.48
C ALA A 68 -14.09 12.49 -12.00
N TYR A 69 -13.03 11.77 -12.38
CA TYR A 69 -12.78 11.45 -13.80
C TYR A 69 -13.83 10.49 -14.37
N LEU A 70 -14.21 9.47 -13.61
CA LEU A 70 -15.20 8.47 -14.04
C LEU A 70 -16.61 9.06 -14.13
N GLU A 71 -17.03 9.91 -13.19
CA GLU A 71 -18.31 10.64 -13.27
C GLU A 71 -18.41 11.48 -14.55
N LYS A 72 -17.29 12.08 -14.97
CA LYS A 72 -17.25 12.86 -16.21
C LYS A 72 -17.23 11.99 -17.47
N THR A 73 -16.59 10.84 -17.41
CA THR A 73 -16.34 9.98 -18.58
C THR A 73 -17.48 9.01 -18.83
N TYR A 74 -18.08 8.48 -17.77
CA TYR A 74 -19.12 7.46 -17.76
C TYR A 74 -20.29 7.89 -16.83
N PRO A 75 -21.02 8.98 -17.17
CA PRO A 75 -22.01 9.59 -16.27
C PRO A 75 -23.24 8.72 -15.99
N GLU A 76 -23.50 7.71 -16.83
CA GLU A 76 -24.65 6.80 -16.71
C GLU A 76 -24.28 5.45 -16.08
N ASP A 77 -23.00 5.24 -15.77
CA ASP A 77 -22.52 3.99 -15.21
C ASP A 77 -22.27 4.14 -13.71
N ASP A 78 -22.51 3.05 -12.97
CA ASP A 78 -22.15 2.96 -11.55
C ASP A 78 -20.89 2.09 -11.40
N TRP A 79 -20.06 2.40 -10.40
CA TRP A 79 -18.86 1.62 -10.08
C TRP A 79 -18.56 1.59 -8.59
N VAL A 80 -17.66 0.68 -8.22
CA VAL A 80 -17.11 0.57 -6.87
C VAL A 80 -15.59 0.65 -6.96
N SER A 81 -15.00 1.56 -6.19
CA SER A 81 -13.56 1.68 -5.99
C SER A 81 -13.09 0.80 -4.83
N ARG A 82 -11.88 0.24 -4.95
CA ARG A 82 -11.24 -0.52 -3.88
C ARG A 82 -9.72 -0.32 -3.88
N HIS A 83 -9.12 -0.48 -2.70
CA HIS A 83 -7.68 -0.40 -2.56
C HIS A 83 -7.02 -1.62 -3.21
N ALA A 84 -6.04 -1.36 -4.08
CA ALA A 84 -5.26 -2.38 -4.77
C ALA A 84 -4.42 -3.21 -3.78
N THR A 85 -5.04 -4.22 -3.16
CA THR A 85 -4.41 -4.99 -2.07
C THR A 85 -3.33 -5.94 -2.60
N ARG A 86 -3.32 -6.21 -3.92
CA ARG A 86 -2.44 -7.20 -4.57
C ARG A 86 -1.40 -6.59 -5.52
N SER A 87 -1.44 -5.28 -5.78
CA SER A 87 -0.50 -4.64 -6.69
C SER A 87 0.85 -4.41 -6.01
N ALA A 88 1.86 -5.19 -6.40
CA ALA A 88 3.25 -4.90 -6.06
C ALA A 88 3.81 -3.65 -6.80
N PHE A 89 3.01 -3.04 -7.68
CA PHE A 89 3.46 -2.09 -8.69
C PHE A 89 2.99 -0.65 -8.50
N SER A 90 1.94 -0.39 -7.72
CA SER A 90 1.61 0.99 -7.30
C SER A 90 0.92 1.01 -5.94
N ARG A 91 1.50 1.75 -4.98
CA ARG A 91 0.87 1.97 -3.67
C ARG A 91 -0.38 2.86 -3.74
N ALA A 92 -0.56 3.58 -4.84
CA ALA A 92 -1.63 4.56 -5.02
C ALA A 92 -2.49 4.24 -6.26
N GLY A 93 -2.59 2.96 -6.63
CA GLY A 93 -3.52 2.49 -7.66
C GLY A 93 -4.94 2.36 -7.11
N VAL A 94 -5.91 2.81 -7.88
CA VAL A 94 -7.34 2.67 -7.57
C VAL A 94 -7.89 1.56 -8.45
N GLU A 95 -8.31 0.46 -7.83
CA GLU A 95 -9.04 -0.60 -8.54
C GLU A 95 -10.51 -0.22 -8.63
N VAL A 96 -11.09 -0.29 -9.82
CA VAL A 96 -12.46 0.11 -10.11
C VAL A 96 -13.18 -1.06 -10.77
N ILE A 97 -14.38 -1.36 -10.30
CA ILE A 97 -15.26 -2.38 -10.84
C ILE A 97 -16.58 -1.71 -11.21
N PHE A 98 -16.93 -1.72 -12.48
CA PHE A 98 -18.22 -1.19 -12.92
C PHE A 98 -19.33 -2.21 -12.65
N ILE A 99 -20.52 -1.74 -12.29
CA ILE A 99 -21.65 -2.61 -11.96
C ILE A 99 -22.12 -3.42 -13.19
N ASP A 100 -21.92 -2.89 -14.39
CA ASP A 100 -22.26 -3.58 -15.64
C ASP A 100 -21.15 -4.56 -16.12
N GLU A 101 -20.00 -4.58 -15.45
CA GLU A 101 -18.84 -5.44 -15.76
C GLU A 101 -18.17 -5.97 -14.47
N LEU A 102 -18.94 -6.68 -13.63
CA LEU A 102 -18.47 -7.16 -12.33
C LEU A 102 -17.26 -8.12 -12.40
N GLU A 103 -17.06 -8.77 -13.55
CA GLU A 103 -15.96 -9.70 -13.79
C GLU A 103 -14.66 -8.99 -14.20
N VAL A 104 -14.69 -7.66 -14.39
CA VAL A 104 -13.52 -6.86 -14.78
C VAL A 104 -13.14 -5.88 -13.68
N VAL A 105 -11.87 -5.91 -13.31
CA VAL A 105 -11.26 -4.94 -12.40
C VAL A 105 -10.32 -4.07 -13.19
N TYR A 106 -10.64 -2.79 -13.31
CA TYR A 106 -9.80 -1.79 -13.97
C TYR A 106 -8.84 -1.16 -12.95
N MET A 107 -7.58 -0.96 -13.34
CA MET A 107 -6.57 -0.33 -12.50
C MET A 107 -6.26 1.07 -13.03
N TYR A 108 -6.64 2.09 -12.27
CA TYR A 108 -6.33 3.48 -12.55
C TYR A 108 -5.16 3.97 -11.68
N ILE A 109 -4.31 4.81 -12.26
CA ILE A 109 -3.30 5.56 -11.49
C ILE A 109 -3.40 7.05 -11.82
N VAL A 110 -3.08 7.88 -10.84
CA VAL A 110 -2.94 9.32 -11.03
C VAL A 110 -1.46 9.64 -11.14
N LYS A 111 -1.06 10.31 -12.23
CA LYS A 111 0.30 10.82 -12.46
C LYS A 111 0.20 12.28 -12.88
N ASP A 112 0.84 13.17 -12.13
CA ASP A 112 0.83 14.61 -12.39
C ASP A 112 -0.59 15.20 -12.57
N GLY A 113 -1.56 14.68 -11.78
CA GLY A 113 -2.97 15.08 -11.86
C GLY A 113 -3.77 14.48 -13.02
N VAL A 114 -3.15 13.61 -13.84
CA VAL A 114 -3.81 12.92 -14.96
C VAL A 114 -4.15 11.49 -14.56
N VAL A 115 -5.41 11.11 -14.76
CA VAL A 115 -5.90 9.74 -14.57
C VAL A 115 -5.52 8.89 -15.78
N ASN A 116 -4.86 7.77 -15.54
CA ASN A 116 -4.43 6.82 -16.57
C ASN A 116 -4.91 5.41 -16.22
N LEU A 117 -5.59 4.75 -17.15
CA LEU A 117 -5.85 3.32 -17.08
C LEU A 117 -4.55 2.57 -17.40
N VAL A 118 -4.04 1.76 -16.47
CA VAL A 118 -2.77 1.03 -16.65
C VAL A 118 -2.94 -0.46 -16.88
N GLY A 119 -4.16 -0.97 -16.71
CA GLY A 119 -4.47 -2.35 -17.00
C GLY A 119 -5.82 -2.74 -16.43
N TYR A 120 -6.19 -3.98 -16.69
CA TYR A 120 -7.37 -4.61 -16.13
C TYR A 120 -7.04 -6.07 -15.82
N SER A 121 -7.82 -6.67 -14.92
CA SER A 121 -7.84 -8.11 -14.72
C SER A 121 -9.27 -8.61 -14.88
N SER A 122 -9.46 -9.67 -15.65
CA SER A 122 -10.73 -10.35 -15.82
C SER A 122 -10.65 -11.82 -15.40
N GLU A 123 -11.80 -12.44 -15.14
CA GLU A 123 -11.89 -13.88 -14.92
C GLU A 123 -11.61 -14.67 -16.21
N GLU A 124 -11.08 -15.89 -16.08
CA GLU A 124 -10.77 -16.76 -17.23
C GLU A 124 -12.03 -17.04 -18.05
N GLY A 125 -12.09 -16.49 -19.27
CA GLY A 125 -13.22 -16.62 -20.20
C GLY A 125 -13.84 -15.28 -20.64
N TYR A 126 -13.48 -14.17 -19.98
CA TYR A 126 -13.90 -12.82 -20.41
C TYR A 126 -12.84 -12.21 -21.33
N GLU A 127 -13.02 -12.39 -22.64
CA GLU A 127 -11.97 -12.14 -23.64
C GLU A 127 -11.79 -10.65 -24.02
N ASN A 128 -12.72 -9.73 -23.69
CA ASN A 128 -12.55 -8.33 -24.05
C ASN A 128 -13.33 -7.34 -23.14
N PRO A 129 -12.66 -6.46 -22.38
CA PRO A 129 -13.33 -5.42 -21.59
C PRO A 129 -13.85 -4.27 -22.47
N LYS A 130 -15.02 -3.71 -22.13
CA LYS A 130 -15.60 -2.60 -22.89
C LYS A 130 -14.78 -1.30 -22.80
N ARG A 131 -14.07 -1.08 -21.69
CA ARG A 131 -13.45 0.24 -21.36
C ARG A 131 -11.94 0.27 -21.53
N SER A 132 -11.36 -0.77 -22.14
CA SER A 132 -9.93 -0.85 -22.48
C SER A 132 -9.59 -0.43 -23.92
N GLU A 133 -10.61 -0.11 -24.74
CA GLU A 133 -10.48 0.42 -26.11
C GLU A 133 -10.49 1.96 -26.12
#